data_AF-A0A7K0A777-F1
#
_entry.id   AF-A0A7K0A777-F1
#
_cell.length_a   1.000
_cell.length_b   1.000
_cell.length_c   1.000
_cell.angle_alpha   90.00
_cell.angle_beta   90.00
_cell.angle_gamma   90.00
#
_symmetry.space_group_name_H-M   'P 1'
#
loop_
_entity.id
_entity.type
_entity.pdbx_description
1 polymer ?
#
loop_
_entity_poly.entity_id
_entity_poly.type
_entity_poly.pdbx_seq_one_letter_code
_entity_poly.pdbx_strand_id
1 'polypeptide(L)' 'GRAHAITAPMIKPDAVVIDVGINRTDAGLVGDVDFEAAKEVASAITPVPGGVGPMTIAMLLKNVCALARSAA' A
#
# COMPACT_ATOMS: atom_id res chain seq x y z
N GLY A 1 1.98 -3.92 10.34
CA GLY A 1 3.28 -4.48 9.93
C GLY A 1 4.30 -3.98 10.91
N ARG A 2 5.42 -3.47 10.42
CA ARG A 2 6.43 -2.77 11.22
C ARG A 2 6.77 -1.49 10.47
N ALA A 3 6.55 -0.35 11.12
CA ALA A 3 6.78 0.95 10.52
C ALA A 3 8.22 1.05 9.98
N HIS A 4 8.35 1.45 8.71
CA HIS A 4 9.63 1.69 8.04
C HIS A 4 10.62 0.49 8.08
N ALA A 5 10.09 -0.74 8.12
CA ALA A 5 10.90 -1.95 8.11
C ALA A 5 11.64 -2.15 6.78
N ILE A 6 11.06 -1.72 5.66
CA ILE A 6 11.66 -1.82 4.33
C ILE A 6 12.40 -0.52 4.02
N THR A 7 13.71 -0.63 3.79
CA THR A 7 14.61 0.50 3.54
C THR A 7 15.11 0.51 2.09
N ALA A 8 15.59 1.65 1.61
CA ALA A 8 16.04 1.81 0.21
C ALA A 8 17.04 0.73 -0.29
N PRO A 9 18.05 0.27 0.48
CA PRO A 9 18.96 -0.79 0.03
C PRO A 9 18.31 -2.15 -0.20
N MET A 10 17.10 -2.37 0.34
CA MET A 10 16.32 -3.59 0.14
C MET A 10 15.51 -3.54 -1.18
N ILE A 11 15.44 -2.38 -1.82
CA ILE A 11 14.63 -2.14 -3.01
C ILE A 11 15.54 -2.22 -4.24
N LYS A 12 15.15 -3.04 -5.20
CA LYS A 12 15.82 -3.10 -6.50
C LYS A 12 15.58 -1.77 -7.26
N PRO A 13 16.59 -1.19 -7.92
CA PRO A 13 16.38 -0.02 -8.79
C PRO A 13 15.25 -0.25 -9.79
N ASP A 14 14.43 0.78 -9.98
CA ASP A 14 13.24 0.79 -10.85
C ASP A 14 12.13 -0.19 -10.45
N ALA A 15 12.18 -0.80 -9.26
CA ALA A 15 11.10 -1.65 -8.77
C ALA A 15 9.80 -0.85 -8.57
N VAL A 16 8.67 -1.51 -8.77
CA VAL A 16 7.36 -1.01 -8.32
C VAL A 16 7.13 -1.53 -6.90
N VAL A 17 6.92 -0.62 -5.96
CA VAL A 17 6.70 -0.93 -4.55
C VAL A 17 5.24 -0.73 -4.19
N ILE A 18 4.60 -1.78 -3.69
CA ILE A 18 3.23 -1.73 -3.18
C ILE A 18 3.29 -1.92 -1.67
N ASP A 19 3.07 -0.83 -0.94
CA ASP A 19 3.03 -0.81 0.52
C ASP A 19 1.60 -1.05 1.02
N VAL A 20 1.40 -2.23 1.59
CA VAL A 20 0.13 -2.67 2.19
C VAL A 20 0.12 -2.42 3.71
N GLY A 21 1.26 -2.03 4.26
CA GLY A 21 1.45 -1.80 5.69
C GLY A 21 0.58 -0.66 6.19
N ILE A 22 -0.09 -0.89 7.32
CA ILE A 22 -0.73 0.18 8.09
C ILE A 22 -0.21 0.06 9.52
N ASN A 23 0.56 1.06 9.93
CA ASN A 23 1.10 1.19 11.27
C ASN A 23 0.63 2.53 11.86
N ARG A 24 0.18 2.51 13.11
CA ARG A 24 -0.29 3.70 13.82
C ARG A 24 0.84 4.21 14.71
N THR A 25 1.14 5.49 14.58
CA THR A 25 2.11 6.22 15.41
C THR A 25 1.44 7.46 16.00
N ASP A 26 2.12 8.15 16.89
CA ASP A 26 1.64 9.42 17.45
C ASP A 26 1.51 10.51 16.38
N ALA A 27 2.30 10.42 15.30
CA ALA A 27 2.28 11.37 14.18
C ALA A 27 1.24 11.02 13.10
N GLY A 28 0.65 9.82 13.13
CA GLY A 28 -0.38 9.42 12.18
C GLY A 28 -0.25 7.98 11.67
N LEU A 29 -0.75 7.74 10.47
CA LEU A 29 -0.63 6.45 9.80
C LEU A 29 0.60 6.44 8.89
N VAL A 30 1.39 5.37 9.00
CA VAL A 30 2.57 5.15 8.16
C VAL A 30 2.61 3.72 7.64
N GLY A 31 3.33 3.54 6.53
CA GLY A 31 3.49 2.26 5.86
C GLY A 31 4.55 1.36 6.48
N ASP A 32 4.77 0.19 5.88
CA ASP A 32 5.89 -0.69 6.22
C ASP A 32 7.19 -0.24 5.53
N VAL A 33 7.11 0.64 4.53
CA VAL A 33 8.24 1.15 3.75
C VAL A 33 8.63 2.55 4.23
N ASP A 34 9.93 2.83 4.26
CA ASP A 34 10.43 4.22 4.32
C ASP A 34 10.16 4.92 2.99
N PHE A 35 9.03 5.63 2.90
CA PHE A 35 8.51 6.17 1.65
C PHE A 35 9.47 7.17 0.98
N GLU A 36 10.07 8.08 1.75
CA GLU A 36 10.94 9.12 1.18
C GLU A 36 12.21 8.49 0.59
N ALA A 37 12.85 7.56 1.30
CA ALA A 37 14.02 6.88 0.78
C ALA A 37 13.68 5.95 -0.39
N ALA A 38 12.53 5.28 -0.35
CA ALA A 38 12.12 4.35 -1.39
C ALA A 38 11.74 5.05 -2.71
N LYS A 39 11.16 6.27 -2.64
CA LYS A 39 10.78 7.07 -3.82
C LYS A 39 11.96 7.43 -4.72
N GLU A 40 13.17 7.53 -4.16
CA GLU A 40 14.39 7.84 -4.92
C GLU A 40 14.96 6.63 -5.68
N VAL A 41 14.52 5.41 -5.34
CA VAL A 41 15.04 4.15 -5.95
C VAL A 41 13.99 3.43 -6.79
N ALA A 42 12.74 3.44 -6.34
CA ALA A 42 11.63 2.78 -6.99
C ALA A 42 11.14 3.57 -8.21
N SER A 43 10.67 2.88 -9.24
CA SER A 43 10.00 3.53 -10.38
C SER A 43 8.59 4.03 -10.02
N ALA A 44 7.94 3.38 -9.06
CA ALA A 44 6.68 3.79 -8.48
C ALA A 44 6.53 3.22 -7.06
N ILE A 45 5.88 3.97 -6.18
CA ILE A 45 5.57 3.54 -4.81
C ILE A 45 4.19 4.04 -4.38
N THR A 46 3.42 3.20 -3.70
CA THR A 46 2.13 3.60 -3.13
C THR A 46 2.31 4.39 -1.83
N PRO A 47 1.64 5.53 -1.64
CA PRO A 47 1.73 6.27 -0.38
C PRO A 47 0.93 5.58 0.72
N VAL A 48 1.35 5.78 1.97
CA VAL A 48 0.56 5.43 3.16
C VAL A 48 0.48 6.66 4.05
N PRO A 49 -0.73 7.21 4.31
CA PRO A 49 -2.05 6.77 3.82
C PRO A 49 -2.30 7.08 2.33
N GLY A 50 -3.35 6.48 1.75
CA GLY A 50 -3.86 6.85 0.41
C GLY A 50 -3.56 5.88 -0.73
N GLY A 51 -2.72 4.87 -0.50
CA GLY A 51 -2.38 3.83 -1.48
C GLY A 51 -3.34 2.65 -1.48
N VAL A 52 -2.95 1.54 -0.84
CA VAL A 52 -3.68 0.27 -0.92
C VAL A 52 -4.97 0.26 -0.10
N GLY A 53 -5.03 1.01 1.01
CA GLY A 53 -6.20 1.02 1.91
C GLY A 53 -7.55 1.29 1.22
N PRO A 54 -7.70 2.37 0.42
CA PRO A 54 -8.91 2.62 -0.36
C PRO A 54 -9.30 1.49 -1.33
N MET A 55 -8.30 0.78 -1.88
CA MET A 55 -8.54 -0.32 -2.81
C MET A 55 -9.21 -1.52 -2.13
N THR A 56 -8.94 -1.77 -0.84
CA THR A 56 -9.60 -2.86 -0.10
C THR A 56 -11.12 -2.68 -0.06
N ILE A 57 -11.61 -1.46 0.20
CA ILE A 57 -13.05 -1.15 0.20
C ILE A 57 -13.62 -1.27 -1.21
N ALA A 58 -12.94 -0.71 -2.21
CA ALA A 58 -13.37 -0.80 -3.60
C ALA A 58 -13.50 -2.27 -4.06
N MET A 59 -12.56 -3.13 -3.68
CA MET A 59 -12.58 -4.55 -4.04
C MET A 59 -13.68 -5.32 -3.30
N LEU A 60 -13.98 -4.99 -2.04
CA LEU A 60 -15.14 -5.54 -1.34
C LEU A 60 -16.44 -5.24 -2.10
N LEU A 61 -16.65 -3.98 -2.48
CA LEU A 61 -17.83 -3.56 -3.24
C LEU A 61 -17.90 -4.23 -4.62
N LYS A 62 -16.75 -4.36 -5.30
CA LYS A 62 -16.66 -5.08 -6.58
C LYS A 62 -17.11 -6.53 -6.42
N ASN A 63 -16.68 -7.21 -5.36
CA ASN A 63 -17.05 -8.60 -5.09
C ASN A 63 -18.56 -8.72 -4.80
N VAL A 64 -19.14 -7.82 -4.00
CA VAL A 64 -20.59 -7.78 -3.75
C VAL A 64 -21.37 -7.61 -5.06
N CYS A 65 -20.97 -6.67 -5.91
CA CYS A 65 -21.61 -6.42 -7.20
C CYS A 65 -21.46 -7.59 -8.19
N ALA A 66 -20.38 -8.36 -8.10
CA ALA A 66 -20.20 -9.55 -8.92
C ALA A 66 -21.17 -10.66 -8.46
N LEU A 67 -21.25 -10.91 -7.16
CA LEU A 67 -22.16 -11.91 -6.57
C LEU A 67 -23.63 -11.58 -6.83
N ALA A 68 -24.03 -10.33 -6.67
CA ALA A 68 -25.39 -9.89 -6.93
C ALA A 68 -25.81 -10.10 -8.39
N ARG A 69 -24.87 -9.95 -9.34
CA ARG A 69 -25.11 -10.19 -10.78
C ARG A 69 -25.17 -11.67 -11.14
N SER A 70 -24.40 -12.53 -10.47
CA SER A 70 -24.39 -13.97 -10.73
C SER A 70 -25.53 -14.75 -10.06
N ALA A 71 -26.21 -14.15 -9.09
CA ALA A 71 -27.35 -14.75 -8.39
C ALA A 71 -28.70 -14.49 -9.09
N ALA A 72 -28.70 -13.72 -10.18
CA ALA A 72 -29.83 -13.43 -11.05
C ALA A 72 -29.76 -14.27 -12.33
#